data_AF-A0A931FRN9-F1
#
_entry.id   AF-A0A931FRN9-F1
#
_cell.length_a   1.000
_cell.length_b   1.000
_cell.length_c   1.000
_cell.angle_alpha   90.00
_cell.angle_beta   90.00
_cell.angle_gamma   90.00
#
_symmetry.space_group_name_H-M   'P 1'
#
loop_
_entity.id
_entity.type
_entity.pdbx_description
1 polymer ?
#
loop_
_entity_poly.entity_id
_entity_poly.type
_entity_poly.pdbx_seq_one_letter_code
_entity_poly.pdbx_strand_id
1 'polypeptide(L)'
;MRKEVIESIRDNYSFYTKLLEERKSVFKQVIEITEVGNNANTLEQTTDVEHTHLANTILFIVNVKVSNYKFFQFKLRCKDLCAQPFFRYDNDGDTHRNHDERIPLSEQQVTTPHFHYYNEKGINIAYKTPHLQNEAERQALEDINLCIKHFCHEANIRLNHEEFPEIRILPQALPFSLTKDDPTTNINFL
;
A
#
# COMPACT_ATOMS: atom_id res chain seq x y z
N MET A 1 24.84 -11.31 -0.16
CA MET A 1 24.26 -9.96 -0.28
C MET A 1 24.31 -9.32 1.09
N ARG A 2 24.94 -8.14 1.25
CA ARG A 2 24.90 -7.40 2.52
C ARG A 2 23.45 -6.98 2.77
N LYS A 3 22.96 -7.17 4.00
CA LYS A 3 21.65 -6.65 4.42
C LYS A 3 21.65 -5.15 4.21
N GLU A 4 20.66 -4.63 3.50
CA GLU A 4 20.36 -3.21 3.54
C GLU A 4 19.69 -2.97 4.90
N VAL A 5 20.47 -2.45 5.84
CA VAL A 5 19.96 -1.97 7.13
C VAL A 5 19.52 -0.53 6.92
N ILE A 6 18.27 -0.24 7.23
CA ILE A 6 17.75 1.14 7.19
C ILE A 6 18.07 1.78 8.54
N GLU A 7 19.17 2.53 8.59
CA GLU A 7 19.68 3.13 9.83
C GLU A 7 18.65 4.07 10.47
N SER A 8 17.92 4.85 9.67
CA SER A 8 16.89 5.76 10.19
C SER A 8 15.75 5.02 10.91
N ILE A 9 15.42 3.80 10.49
CA ILE A 9 14.45 2.95 11.20
C ILE A 9 15.04 2.43 12.51
N ARG A 10 16.28 1.91 12.46
CA ARG A 10 16.98 1.41 13.66
C ARG A 10 17.09 2.49 14.73
N ASP A 11 17.52 3.67 14.32
CA ASP A 11 17.83 4.78 15.21
C ASP A 11 16.56 5.47 15.74
N ASN A 12 15.42 5.33 15.03
CA ASN A 12 14.10 5.87 15.43
C ASN A 12 13.04 4.77 15.59
N TYR A 13 13.44 3.58 16.08
CA TYR A 13 12.55 2.42 16.08
C TYR A 13 11.28 2.62 16.89
N SER A 14 11.34 3.36 18.00
CA SER A 14 10.16 3.70 18.81
C SER A 14 9.13 4.52 18.03
N PHE A 15 9.58 5.47 17.20
CA PHE A 15 8.71 6.25 16.32
C PHE A 15 8.13 5.37 15.21
N TYR A 16 8.96 4.50 14.62
CA TYR A 16 8.49 3.53 13.62
C TYR A 16 7.41 2.59 14.18
N THR A 17 7.58 2.07 15.39
CA THR A 17 6.59 1.23 16.06
C THR A 17 5.26 1.96 16.24
N LYS A 18 5.30 3.23 16.68
CA LYS A 18 4.09 4.07 16.75
C LYS A 18 3.41 4.21 15.39
N LEU A 19 4.17 4.44 14.31
CA LEU A 19 3.63 4.51 12.96
C LEU A 19 2.95 3.21 12.51
N LEU A 20 3.39 2.04 12.98
CA LEU A 20 2.71 0.77 12.70
C LEU A 20 1.44 0.62 13.54
N GLU A 21 1.55 0.81 14.85
CA GLU A 21 0.52 0.43 15.83
C GLU A 21 -0.60 1.46 15.98
N GLU A 22 -0.30 2.75 15.89
CA GLU A 22 -1.28 3.81 16.16
C GLU A 22 -2.25 4.02 14.99
N ARG A 23 -3.43 4.55 15.31
CA ARG A 23 -4.50 4.72 14.32
C ARG A 23 -4.15 5.78 13.27
N LYS A 24 -4.36 5.40 12.02
CA LYS A 24 -4.21 6.22 10.82
C LYS A 24 -5.55 6.36 10.10
N SER A 25 -5.75 7.46 9.40
CA SER A 25 -7.00 7.78 8.70
C SER A 25 -6.76 8.08 7.23
N VAL A 26 -7.54 7.44 6.37
CA VAL A 26 -7.66 7.80 4.95
C VAL A 26 -9.03 8.45 4.79
N PHE A 27 -9.18 9.47 3.96
CA PHE A 27 -10.50 10.13 3.79
C PHE A 27 -11.16 9.83 2.44
N LYS A 28 -10.44 9.09 1.59
CA LYS A 28 -10.91 8.72 0.25
C LYS A 28 -11.63 7.37 0.31
N GLN A 29 -12.97 7.40 0.21
CA GLN A 29 -13.80 6.19 0.28
C GLN A 29 -13.51 5.23 -0.88
N VAL A 30 -13.31 5.78 -2.09
CA VAL A 30 -12.99 5.00 -3.27
C VAL A 30 -11.64 5.45 -3.82
N ILE A 31 -10.66 4.57 -3.78
CA ILE A 31 -9.35 4.76 -4.40
C ILE A 31 -9.47 4.34 -5.87
N GLU A 32 -9.74 5.33 -6.72
CA GLU A 32 -9.83 5.13 -8.16
C GLU A 32 -8.43 5.10 -8.78
N ILE A 33 -8.10 4.01 -9.48
CA ILE A 33 -6.82 3.80 -10.13
C ILE A 33 -7.01 3.95 -11.64
N THR A 34 -6.59 5.09 -12.16
CA THR A 34 -6.83 5.53 -13.55
C THR A 34 -5.53 5.73 -14.33
N GLU A 35 -4.42 5.93 -13.63
CA GLU A 35 -3.15 6.35 -14.23
C GLU A 35 -2.13 5.22 -14.28
N VAL A 36 -1.32 5.23 -15.34
CA VAL A 36 -0.12 4.41 -15.44
C VAL A 36 0.92 5.03 -14.53
N GLY A 37 1.45 4.24 -13.59
CA GLY A 37 2.49 4.68 -12.68
C GLY A 37 3.84 4.86 -13.40
N ASN A 38 4.93 4.92 -12.63
CA ASN A 38 6.28 5.09 -13.18
C ASN A 38 6.71 3.98 -14.16
N ASN A 39 6.04 2.82 -14.13
CA ASN A 39 6.25 1.71 -15.06
C ASN A 39 4.99 1.55 -15.93
N ALA A 40 5.17 1.50 -17.25
CA ALA A 40 4.09 1.30 -18.22
C ALA A 40 3.23 0.05 -17.96
N ASN A 41 3.76 -0.94 -17.24
CA ASN A 41 3.09 -2.18 -16.89
C ASN A 41 2.34 -2.16 -15.55
N THR A 42 2.25 -1.00 -14.89
CA THR A 42 1.64 -0.88 -13.57
C THR A 42 0.76 0.36 -13.51
N LEU A 43 -0.48 0.19 -13.09
CA LEU A 43 -1.34 1.30 -12.68
C LEU A 43 -1.00 1.65 -11.23
N GLU A 44 -0.89 2.94 -10.92
CA GLU A 44 -0.57 3.41 -9.58
C GLU A 44 -1.56 4.50 -9.15
N GLN A 45 -1.96 4.46 -7.89
CA GLN A 45 -2.67 5.57 -7.26
C GLN A 45 -2.06 5.83 -5.89
N THR A 46 -1.93 7.11 -5.55
CA THR A 46 -1.46 7.56 -4.24
C THR A 46 -2.56 8.35 -3.55
N THR A 47 -2.79 8.07 -2.26
CA THR A 47 -3.67 8.87 -1.39
C THR A 47 -2.96 9.21 -0.11
N ASP A 48 -3.27 10.37 0.44
CA ASP A 48 -2.77 10.78 1.75
C ASP A 48 -3.43 9.95 2.84
N VAL A 49 -2.65 9.70 3.89
CA VAL A 49 -3.08 9.09 5.14
C VAL A 49 -2.63 10.00 6.27
N GLU A 50 -3.57 10.35 7.13
CA GLU A 50 -3.30 11.16 8.32
C GLU A 50 -3.01 10.27 9.51
N HIS A 51 -2.10 10.73 10.36
CA HIS A 51 -1.81 10.09 11.63
C HIS A 51 -2.30 11.01 12.76
N THR A 52 -3.05 10.44 13.71
CA THR A 52 -3.76 11.21 14.75
C THR A 52 -2.84 12.15 15.54
N HIS A 53 -1.58 11.77 15.73
CA HIS A 53 -0.63 12.47 16.61
C HIS A 53 0.68 12.90 15.92
N LEU A 54 0.83 12.63 14.62
CA LEU A 54 2.09 12.90 13.92
C LEU A 54 1.82 13.78 12.70
N ALA A 55 2.58 14.86 12.58
CA ALA A 55 2.47 15.81 11.48
C ALA A 55 3.19 15.34 10.19
N ASN A 56 3.59 14.06 10.13
CA ASN A 56 4.33 13.51 9.01
C ASN A 56 3.39 13.19 7.84
N THR A 57 3.85 13.47 6.62
CA THR A 57 3.12 13.08 5.41
C THR A 57 3.27 11.57 5.19
N ILE A 58 2.17 10.82 5.37
CA ILE A 58 2.09 9.40 5.05
C ILE A 58 1.33 9.24 3.73
N LEU A 59 1.94 8.52 2.80
CA LEU A 59 1.35 8.19 1.52
C LEU A 59 0.94 6.72 1.51
N PHE A 60 -0.31 6.45 1.17
CA PHE A 60 -0.78 5.12 0.84
C PHE A 60 -0.83 4.96 -0.68
N ILE A 61 -0.01 4.04 -1.17
CA ILE A 61 0.20 3.79 -2.59
C ILE A 61 -0.36 2.41 -2.93
N VAL A 62 -1.23 2.37 -3.93
CA VAL A 62 -1.78 1.13 -4.50
C VAL A 62 -1.19 0.95 -5.89
N ASN A 63 -0.56 -0.21 -6.12
CA ASN A 63 0.00 -0.59 -7.39
C ASN A 63 -0.75 -1.82 -7.93
N VAL A 64 -1.12 -1.83 -9.20
CA VAL A 64 -1.79 -2.96 -9.86
C VAL A 64 -1.14 -3.23 -11.21
N LYS A 65 -0.79 -4.49 -11.51
CA LYS A 65 -0.17 -4.86 -12.79
C LYS A 65 -1.19 -4.78 -13.92
N VAL A 66 -0.85 -4.09 -15.00
CA VAL A 66 -1.74 -3.89 -16.16
C VAL A 66 -2.14 -5.22 -16.81
N SER A 67 -1.22 -6.19 -16.85
CA SER A 67 -1.46 -7.49 -17.49
C SER A 67 -2.36 -8.44 -16.69
N ASN A 68 -2.52 -8.21 -15.38
CA ASN A 68 -3.34 -9.04 -14.50
C ASN A 68 -3.65 -8.29 -13.21
N TYR A 69 -4.90 -7.88 -13.02
CA TYR A 69 -5.34 -7.11 -11.85
C TYR A 69 -5.36 -7.90 -10.54
N LYS A 70 -5.16 -9.22 -10.58
CA LYS A 70 -4.86 -10.01 -9.39
C LYS A 70 -3.45 -9.76 -8.84
N PHE A 71 -2.56 -9.12 -9.59
CA PHE A 71 -1.22 -8.81 -9.13
C PHE A 71 -1.14 -7.35 -8.69
N PHE A 72 -1.13 -7.15 -7.38
CA PHE A 72 -1.15 -5.82 -6.77
C PHE A 72 -0.25 -5.74 -5.53
N GLN A 73 0.08 -4.52 -5.15
CA GLN A 73 0.86 -4.20 -3.95
C GLN A 73 0.25 -3.00 -3.24
N PHE A 74 0.34 -3.02 -1.91
CA PHE A 74 -0.06 -1.92 -1.03
C PHE A 74 1.15 -1.43 -0.28
N LYS A 75 1.38 -0.12 -0.22
CA LYS A 75 2.58 0.47 0.39
C LYS A 75 2.21 1.68 1.23
N LEU A 76 2.76 1.76 2.44
CA LEU A 76 2.80 2.99 3.22
C LEU A 76 4.21 3.57 3.18
N ARG A 77 4.29 4.85 2.85
CA ARG A 77 5.55 5.58 2.80
C ARG A 77 5.47 6.82 3.68
N CYS A 78 6.52 7.05 4.45
CA CYS A 78 6.75 8.27 5.23
C CYS A 78 8.18 8.71 4.92
N LYS A 79 8.33 9.69 4.03
CA LYS A 79 9.65 10.11 3.54
C LYS A 79 10.54 10.70 4.64
N ASP A 80 9.91 11.26 5.67
CA ASP A 80 10.60 11.80 6.84
C ASP A 80 11.26 10.69 7.67
N LEU A 81 10.78 9.45 7.56
CA LEU A 81 11.35 8.30 8.23
C LEU A 81 12.41 7.60 7.37
N CYS A 82 12.06 7.21 6.15
CA CYS A 82 12.98 6.58 5.20
C CYS A 82 12.48 6.71 3.75
N ALA A 83 13.38 6.47 2.79
CA ALA A 83 13.04 6.56 1.36
C ALA A 83 12.13 5.41 0.90
N GLN A 84 12.32 4.22 1.48
CA GLN A 84 11.58 3.01 1.18
C GLN A 84 10.18 3.04 1.84
N PRO A 85 9.20 2.26 1.36
CA PRO A 85 7.97 2.02 2.11
C PRO A 85 8.31 1.43 3.49
N PHE A 86 7.69 1.96 4.54
CA PHE A 86 7.90 1.49 5.91
C PHE A 86 7.04 0.26 6.24
N PHE A 87 5.95 0.07 5.49
CA PHE A 87 5.05 -1.07 5.57
C PHE A 87 4.54 -1.40 4.17
N ARG A 88 4.52 -2.68 3.80
CA ARG A 88 4.14 -3.12 2.44
C ARG A 88 3.45 -4.48 2.46
N TYR A 89 2.53 -4.70 1.53
CA TYR A 89 1.99 -6.00 1.18
C TYR A 89 2.25 -6.27 -0.31
N ASP A 90 2.71 -7.47 -0.61
CA ASP A 90 2.90 -7.97 -1.97
C ASP A 90 2.01 -9.19 -2.19
N ASN A 91 1.09 -9.12 -3.16
CA ASN A 91 0.22 -10.25 -3.47
C ASN A 91 0.93 -11.35 -4.26
N ASP A 92 1.89 -10.96 -5.09
CA ASP A 92 2.65 -11.83 -6.00
C ASP A 92 4.09 -11.32 -6.11
N GLY A 93 4.99 -12.16 -6.62
CA GLY A 93 6.42 -11.85 -6.76
C GLY A 93 7.31 -12.86 -6.05
N ASP A 94 8.56 -12.45 -5.83
CA ASP A 94 9.61 -13.34 -5.35
C ASP A 94 9.39 -13.79 -3.90
N THR A 95 9.83 -15.01 -3.63
CA THR A 95 9.93 -15.50 -2.26
C THR A 95 11.03 -14.76 -1.52
N HIS A 96 10.69 -14.23 -0.34
CA HIS A 96 11.66 -13.53 0.50
C HIS A 96 12.32 -14.48 1.50
N ARG A 97 13.60 -14.23 1.78
CA ARG A 97 14.33 -14.94 2.84
C ARG A 97 14.69 -13.98 3.96
N ASN A 98 14.12 -14.19 5.14
CA ASN A 98 14.47 -13.51 6.37
C ASN A 98 15.79 -14.05 6.91
N HIS A 99 16.89 -13.38 6.61
CA HIS A 99 18.23 -13.75 7.10
C HIS A 99 18.45 -13.34 8.56
N ASP A 100 17.57 -13.74 9.47
CA ASP A 100 17.72 -13.56 10.92
C ASP A 100 18.02 -14.92 11.56
N GLU A 101 19.18 -15.05 12.20
CA GLU A 101 19.61 -16.31 12.85
C GLU A 101 18.70 -16.71 14.00
N ARG A 102 17.88 -15.78 14.52
CA ARG A 102 16.85 -16.06 15.53
C ARG A 102 15.63 -16.77 14.94
N ILE A 103 15.45 -16.75 13.61
CA ILE A 103 14.34 -17.41 12.92
C ILE A 103 14.83 -18.78 12.41
N PRO A 104 14.15 -19.89 12.75
CA PRO A 104 14.48 -21.22 12.25
C PRO A 104 14.58 -21.24 10.71
N LEU A 105 15.55 -21.98 10.15
CA LEU A 105 15.78 -22.03 8.69
C LEU A 105 14.50 -22.36 7.89
N SER A 106 13.66 -23.24 8.41
CA SER A 106 12.36 -23.62 7.82
C SER A 106 11.36 -22.46 7.75
N GLU A 107 11.51 -21.45 8.60
CA GLU A 107 10.64 -20.27 8.71
C GLU A 107 11.27 -19.02 8.08
N GLN A 108 12.54 -19.10 7.66
CA GLN A 108 13.21 -17.98 7.00
C GLN A 108 12.64 -17.72 5.60
N GLN A 109 12.06 -18.72 4.94
CA GLN A 109 11.51 -18.57 3.60
C GLN A 109 10.03 -18.18 3.66
N VAL A 110 9.68 -17.03 3.09
CA VAL A 110 8.33 -16.48 3.09
C VAL A 110 7.88 -16.26 1.65
N THR A 111 6.97 -17.11 1.18
CA THR A 111 6.38 -17.01 -0.16
C THR A 111 5.37 -15.88 -0.22
N THR A 112 5.13 -15.33 -1.41
CA THR A 112 3.97 -14.45 -1.66
C THR A 112 2.65 -15.24 -1.54
N PRO A 113 1.53 -14.58 -1.21
CA PRO A 113 1.43 -13.22 -0.67
C PRO A 113 2.07 -13.08 0.72
N HIS A 114 2.61 -11.90 1.04
CA HIS A 114 3.15 -11.58 2.37
C HIS A 114 3.24 -10.07 2.62
N PHE A 115 3.42 -9.73 3.90
CA PHE A 115 3.68 -8.38 4.37
C PHE A 115 5.16 -8.15 4.63
N HIS A 116 5.57 -6.89 4.65
CA HIS A 116 6.88 -6.42 5.05
C HIS A 116 6.79 -5.35 6.11
N TYR A 117 7.65 -5.48 7.11
CA TYR A 117 7.96 -4.46 8.10
C TYR A 117 9.47 -4.44 8.37
N TYR A 118 9.94 -3.59 9.26
CA TYR A 118 11.33 -3.57 9.71
C TYR A 118 11.42 -3.93 11.18
N ASN A 119 12.41 -4.73 11.58
CA ASN A 119 12.65 -4.99 13.00
C ASN A 119 13.50 -3.89 13.66
N GLU A 120 13.75 -4.03 14.96
CA GLU A 120 14.56 -3.11 15.79
C GLU A 120 15.96 -2.81 15.24
N LYS A 121 16.50 -3.71 14.40
CA LYS A 121 17.82 -3.56 13.79
C LYS A 121 17.76 -2.83 12.44
N GLY A 122 16.60 -2.32 12.04
CA GLY A 122 16.36 -1.69 10.73
C GLY A 122 16.36 -2.69 9.58
N ILE A 123 16.14 -3.98 9.86
CA ILE A 123 16.17 -5.04 8.85
C ILE A 123 14.74 -5.29 8.35
N ASN A 124 14.54 -5.31 7.04
CA ASN A 124 13.27 -5.68 6.44
C ASN A 124 12.95 -7.17 6.66
N ILE A 125 11.76 -7.45 7.17
CA ILE A 125 11.26 -8.79 7.49
C ILE A 125 9.96 -9.02 6.72
N ALA A 126 9.90 -10.12 5.97
CA ALA A 126 8.68 -10.60 5.35
C ALA A 126 7.90 -11.52 6.32
N TYR A 127 6.57 -11.48 6.30
CA TYR A 127 5.77 -12.40 7.13
C TYR A 127 4.37 -12.63 6.54
N LYS A 128 3.75 -13.75 6.93
CA LYS A 128 2.35 -14.07 6.61
C LYS A 128 1.50 -13.92 7.87
N THR A 129 0.38 -13.21 7.74
CA THR A 129 -0.66 -13.18 8.78
C THR A 129 -1.35 -14.56 8.87
N PRO A 130 -2.12 -14.85 9.94
CA PRO A 130 -2.88 -16.09 10.04
C PRO A 130 -3.80 -16.33 8.83
N HIS A 131 -4.42 -15.27 8.30
CA HIS A 131 -5.27 -15.31 7.11
C HIS A 131 -4.51 -15.75 5.86
N LEU A 132 -3.22 -15.38 5.71
CA LEU A 132 -2.39 -15.79 4.58
C LEU A 132 -1.80 -17.20 4.72
N GLN A 133 -1.84 -17.78 5.92
CA GLN A 133 -1.45 -19.18 6.17
C GLN A 133 -2.59 -20.15 5.88
N ASN A 134 -3.84 -19.69 5.96
CA ASN A 134 -5.02 -20.46 5.58
C ASN A 134 -5.25 -20.39 4.07
N GLU A 135 -5.29 -21.54 3.40
CA GLU A 135 -5.44 -21.63 1.94
C GLU A 135 -6.72 -20.96 1.41
N ALA A 136 -7.87 -21.21 2.04
CA ALA A 136 -9.16 -20.71 1.58
C ALA A 136 -9.26 -19.18 1.77
N GLU A 137 -8.77 -18.68 2.91
CA GLU A 137 -8.75 -17.24 3.18
C GLU A 137 -7.74 -16.52 2.30
N ARG A 138 -6.56 -17.10 2.08
CA ARG A 138 -5.56 -16.59 1.14
C ARG A 138 -6.12 -16.47 -0.28
N GLN A 139 -6.88 -17.47 -0.74
CA GLN A 139 -7.53 -17.43 -2.04
C GLN A 139 -8.60 -16.32 -2.10
N ALA A 140 -9.36 -16.10 -1.03
CA ALA A 140 -10.31 -14.98 -0.96
C ALA A 140 -9.60 -13.61 -1.05
N LEU A 141 -8.38 -13.50 -0.48
CA LEU A 141 -7.56 -12.29 -0.54
C LEU A 141 -6.92 -12.03 -1.92
N GLU A 142 -7.17 -12.87 -2.94
CA GLU A 142 -6.93 -12.50 -4.35
C GLU A 142 -7.87 -11.39 -4.83
N ASP A 143 -9.03 -11.21 -4.18
CA ASP A 143 -9.89 -10.05 -4.39
C ASP A 143 -9.26 -8.82 -3.73
N ILE A 144 -8.91 -7.83 -4.56
CA ILE A 144 -8.23 -6.61 -4.11
C ILE A 144 -9.04 -5.81 -3.06
N ASN A 145 -10.37 -5.86 -3.10
CA ASN A 145 -11.25 -5.18 -2.15
C ASN A 145 -11.37 -5.92 -0.82
N LEU A 146 -11.21 -7.24 -0.81
CA LEU A 146 -11.03 -8.00 0.43
C LEU A 146 -9.62 -7.78 0.99
N CYS A 147 -8.63 -7.75 0.12
CA CYS A 147 -7.24 -7.60 0.50
C CYS A 147 -6.92 -6.21 1.07
N ILE A 148 -7.47 -5.13 0.52
CA ILE A 148 -7.26 -3.79 1.08
C ILE A 148 -7.84 -3.67 2.51
N LYS A 149 -8.97 -4.32 2.78
CA LYS A 149 -9.54 -4.39 4.15
C LYS A 149 -8.56 -5.10 5.09
N HIS A 150 -8.02 -6.24 4.66
CA HIS A 150 -7.01 -6.98 5.42
C HIS A 150 -5.75 -6.13 5.67
N PHE A 151 -5.25 -5.44 4.64
CA PHE A 151 -4.10 -4.54 4.75
C PHE A 151 -4.37 -3.38 5.73
N CYS A 152 -5.52 -2.72 5.62
CA CYS A 152 -5.89 -1.63 6.51
C CYS A 152 -6.12 -2.10 7.96
N HIS A 153 -6.59 -3.34 8.17
CA HIS A 153 -6.62 -3.93 9.50
C HIS A 153 -5.22 -4.08 10.08
N GLU A 154 -4.31 -4.72 9.33
CA GLU A 154 -2.92 -4.95 9.76
C GLU A 154 -2.15 -3.64 10.00
N ALA A 155 -2.41 -2.61 9.17
CA ALA A 155 -1.77 -1.30 9.28
C ALA A 155 -2.48 -0.31 10.22
N ASN A 156 -3.58 -0.71 10.86
CA ASN A 156 -4.43 0.18 11.66
C ASN A 156 -4.87 1.47 10.93
N ILE A 157 -5.37 1.33 9.69
CA ILE A 157 -5.93 2.40 8.86
C ILE A 157 -7.46 2.28 8.84
N ARG A 158 -8.17 3.41 8.89
CA ARG A 158 -9.63 3.49 8.73
C ARG A 158 -10.05 4.68 7.87
N LEU A 159 -11.18 4.56 7.18
CA LEU A 159 -11.78 5.64 6.39
C LEU A 159 -12.50 6.68 7.29
N ASN A 160 -13.20 6.17 8.31
CA ASN A 160 -13.96 6.93 9.31
C ASN A 160 -13.93 6.15 10.64
N HIS A 161 -15.04 6.04 11.38
CA HIS A 161 -15.10 5.29 12.63
C HIS A 161 -14.67 3.82 12.49
N GLU A 162 -15.15 3.05 11.50
CA GLU A 162 -14.72 1.63 11.34
C GLU A 162 -14.74 1.11 9.88
N GLU A 163 -14.96 1.97 8.88
CA GLU A 163 -14.98 1.54 7.48
C GLU A 163 -13.59 1.51 6.84
N PHE A 164 -13.52 0.86 5.67
CA PHE A 164 -12.33 0.72 4.85
C PHE A 164 -12.56 1.30 3.46
N PRO A 165 -11.51 1.84 2.82
CA PRO A 165 -11.59 2.25 1.44
C PRO A 165 -11.86 1.05 0.50
N GLU A 166 -12.51 1.33 -0.62
CA GLU A 166 -12.66 0.41 -1.74
C GLU A 166 -11.70 0.81 -2.87
N ILE A 167 -11.22 -0.17 -3.63
CA ILE A 167 -10.43 0.06 -4.84
C ILE A 167 -11.31 -0.13 -6.06
N ARG A 168 -11.26 0.87 -6.96
CA ARG A 168 -11.87 0.80 -8.28
C ARG A 168 -10.80 1.00 -9.34
N ILE A 169 -10.58 -0.02 -10.15
CA ILE A 169 -9.61 0.04 -11.26
C ILE A 169 -10.36 0.50 -12.50
N LEU A 170 -9.99 1.66 -13.04
CA LEU A 170 -10.60 2.25 -14.22
C LEU A 170 -9.53 2.41 -15.31
N PRO A 171 -9.16 1.32 -16.01
CA PRO A 171 -8.14 1.41 -17.04
C PRO A 171 -8.66 2.28 -18.18
N GLN A 172 -7.90 3.31 -18.57
CA GLN A 172 -8.20 4.16 -19.75
C GLN A 172 -9.50 4.98 -19.66
N ALA A 173 -9.89 5.47 -18.47
CA ALA A 173 -10.93 6.49 -18.39
C ALA A 173 -10.49 7.70 -19.24
N LEU A 174 -11.20 7.98 -20.34
CA LEU A 174 -10.99 9.17 -21.15
C LEU A 174 -11.06 10.39 -20.21
N PRO A 175 -10.07 11.30 -20.23
CA PRO A 175 -10.16 12.52 -19.46
C PRO A 175 -11.41 13.28 -19.93
N PHE A 176 -12.42 13.37 -19.08
CA PHE A 176 -13.60 14.17 -19.36
C PHE A 176 -13.20 15.64 -19.24
N SER A 177 -12.77 16.23 -20.36
CA SER A 177 -12.50 17.66 -20.45
C SER A 177 -13.82 18.41 -20.54
N LEU A 178 -14.31 18.93 -19.42
CA LEU A 178 -15.25 20.04 -19.44
C LEU A 178 -14.47 21.28 -19.88
N THR A 179 -14.34 21.48 -21.19
CA THR A 179 -14.04 22.81 -21.72
C THR A 179 -15.16 23.73 -21.23
N LYS A 180 -14.83 24.68 -20.35
CA LYS A 180 -15.72 25.75 -19.87
C LYS A 180 -16.06 26.77 -20.97
N ASP A 181 -15.86 26.42 -22.23
CA ASP A 181 -16.26 27.26 -23.34
C ASP A 181 -17.78 27.14 -23.46
N ASP A 182 -18.48 28.20 -23.08
CA ASP A 182 -19.90 28.32 -23.34
C ASP A 182 -20.09 28.19 -24.87
N PRO A 183 -20.84 27.19 -25.35
CA PRO A 183 -21.04 26.97 -26.79
C PRO A 183 -21.74 28.17 -27.48
N THR A 184 -22.25 29.12 -26.69
CA THR A 184 -22.92 30.34 -27.15
C THR A 184 -22.07 31.60 -27.06
N THR A 185 -20.78 31.52 -26.69
CA THR A 185 -19.90 32.69 -26.49
C THR A 185 -19.78 33.61 -27.72
N ASN A 186 -20.23 33.18 -28.91
CA ASN A 186 -20.26 33.98 -30.14
C ASN A 186 -21.64 34.02 -30.84
N ILE A 187 -22.74 33.70 -30.14
CA ILE A 187 -24.09 33.78 -30.71
C ILE A 187 -24.73 35.11 -30.31
N ASN A 188 -24.89 36.01 -31.27
CA ASN A 188 -25.78 37.16 -31.11
C ASN A 188 -27.21 36.73 -31.47
N PHE A 189 -28.09 36.68 -30.48
CA PHE A 189 -29.53 36.52 -30.74
C PHE A 189 -30.08 37.86 -31.27
N LEU A 190 -30.52 37.84 -32.53
CA LEU A 190 -31.24 38.94 -33.19
C LEU A 190 -32.71 38.98 -32.77
#